data_AF-A0A7C2KFP2-F1
#
_entry.id   AF-A0A7C2KFP2-F1
#
_cell.length_a   1.000
_cell.length_b   1.000
_cell.length_c   1.000
_cell.angle_alpha   90.00
_cell.angle_beta   90.00
_cell.angle_gamma   90.00
#
_symmetry.space_group_name_H-M   'P 1'
#
loop_
_entity.id
_entity.type
_entity.pdbx_description
1 polymer ?
#
loop_
_entity_poly.entity_id
_entity_poly.type
_entity_poly.pdbx_seq_one_letter_code
_entity_poly.pdbx_strand_id
1 'polypeptide(L)'
;MNRKSIRFDPENFLTLAELLIDAKESQSLEASYRTIINRSYLAVVWKAALLLEPLVGVPIPQSAEFYRFVEDALAKRNALNSKNKLGALRRWRNDADYKLDVRVRKGRAEYAISTAKDVLTLIESEIV
;
A
#
# COMPACT_ATOMS: atom_id res chain seq x y z
N MET A 1 16.46 29.86 -6.92
CA MET A 1 16.08 28.51 -7.39
C MET A 1 14.84 28.09 -6.62
N ASN A 2 13.67 28.08 -7.28
CA ASN A 2 12.38 27.85 -6.64
C ASN A 2 12.20 26.33 -6.46
N ARG A 3 12.51 25.78 -5.27
CA ARG A 3 12.18 24.38 -4.95
C ARG A 3 10.66 24.28 -4.87
N LYS A 4 9.99 23.87 -5.95
CA LYS A 4 8.61 23.35 -5.87
C LYS A 4 8.59 22.36 -4.71
N SER A 5 7.76 22.61 -3.69
CA SER A 5 7.57 21.62 -2.63
C SER A 5 7.02 20.37 -3.31
N ILE A 6 7.82 19.31 -3.37
CA ILE A 6 7.35 18.01 -3.84
C ILE A 6 6.33 17.56 -2.79
N ARG A 7 5.04 17.71 -3.12
CA ARG A 7 3.96 17.21 -2.26
C ARG A 7 4.03 15.70 -2.29
N PHE A 8 4.03 15.07 -1.12
CA PHE A 8 3.96 13.63 -1.02
C PHE A 8 2.61 13.15 -1.59
N ASP A 9 2.69 12.25 -2.57
CA ASP A 9 1.54 11.59 -3.17
C ASP A 9 1.76 10.07 -3.08
N PRO A 10 0.96 9.37 -2.24
CA PRO A 10 1.07 7.92 -2.07
C PRO A 10 0.91 7.11 -3.35
N GLU A 11 0.17 7.62 -4.34
CA GLU A 11 -0.06 6.90 -5.60
C GLU A 11 1.22 6.72 -6.41
N ASN A 12 2.22 7.58 -6.19
CA ASN A 12 3.55 7.39 -6.78
C ASN A 12 4.21 6.05 -6.40
N PHE A 13 3.87 5.47 -5.24
CA PHE A 13 4.33 4.12 -4.91
C PHE A 13 3.71 3.06 -5.82
N LEU A 14 2.43 3.20 -6.18
CA LEU A 14 1.76 2.29 -7.08
C LEU A 14 2.30 2.43 -8.50
N THR A 15 2.48 3.66 -8.97
CA THR A 15 3.14 3.93 -10.26
C THR A 15 4.53 3.28 -10.33
N LEU A 16 5.32 3.40 -9.26
CA LEU A 16 6.63 2.74 -9.20
C LEU A 16 6.52 1.21 -9.24
N ALA A 17 5.52 0.64 -8.58
CA ALA A 17 5.27 -0.80 -8.58
C ALA A 17 4.96 -1.32 -9.99
N GLU A 18 4.18 -0.58 -10.77
CA GLU A 18 3.87 -0.88 -12.17
C GLU A 18 5.11 -0.76 -13.07
N LEU A 19 5.88 0.32 -12.93
CA LEU A 19 7.12 0.45 -13.70
C LEU A 19 8.10 -0.69 -13.42
N LEU A 20 8.15 -1.17 -12.18
CA LEU A 20 9.01 -2.29 -11.78
C LEU A 20 8.53 -3.64 -12.33
N ILE A 21 7.22 -3.86 -12.51
CA ILE A 21 6.73 -5.14 -13.04
C ILE A 21 7.00 -5.29 -14.54
N ASP A 22 7.04 -4.16 -15.25
CA ASP A 22 7.28 -4.10 -16.70
C ASP A 22 8.77 -4.05 -17.07
N ALA A 23 9.64 -3.69 -16.12
CA ALA A 23 11.07 -3.69 -16.32
C ALA A 23 11.62 -5.11 -16.54
N LYS A 24 12.01 -5.43 -17.78
CA LYS A 24 12.50 -6.76 -18.18
C LYS A 24 13.92 -7.10 -17.69
N GLU A 25 14.65 -6.17 -17.09
CA GLU A 25 16.10 -6.27 -16.86
C GLU A 25 16.54 -6.21 -15.39
N SER A 26 15.68 -6.57 -14.42
CA SER A 26 16.14 -6.60 -13.04
C SER A 26 17.07 -7.80 -12.79
N GLN A 27 18.30 -7.54 -12.33
CA GLN A 27 19.28 -8.58 -11.96
C GLN A 27 18.79 -9.51 -10.84
N SER A 28 17.74 -9.11 -10.11
CA SER A 28 17.04 -9.95 -9.13
C SER A 28 15.53 -9.76 -9.25
N LEU A 29 14.90 -10.52 -10.16
CA LEU A 29 13.45 -10.53 -10.37
C LEU A 29 12.69 -10.73 -9.05
N GLU A 30 13.23 -11.54 -8.15
CA GLU A 30 12.62 -11.84 -6.85
C GLU A 30 12.61 -10.63 -5.92
N ALA A 31 13.74 -9.92 -5.79
CA ALA A 31 13.83 -8.70 -4.99
C ALA A 31 12.92 -7.60 -5.56
N SER A 32 12.80 -7.51 -6.89
CA SER A 32 11.84 -6.63 -7.54
C SER A 32 10.39 -6.98 -7.16
N TYR A 33 10.01 -8.26 -7.17
CA TYR A 33 8.66 -8.67 -6.77
C TYR A 33 8.35 -8.36 -5.31
N ARG A 34 9.31 -8.55 -4.39
CA ARG A 34 9.16 -8.13 -2.98
C ARG A 34 8.95 -6.62 -2.87
N THR A 35 9.76 -5.85 -3.60
CA THR A 35 9.64 -4.39 -3.65
C THR A 35 8.28 -3.95 -4.17
N ILE A 36 7.78 -4.57 -5.24
CA ILE A 36 6.45 -4.29 -5.81
C ILE A 36 5.35 -4.49 -4.76
N ILE A 37 5.35 -5.62 -4.05
CA ILE A 37 4.36 -5.90 -3.00
C ILE A 37 4.43 -4.84 -1.89
N ASN A 38 5.63 -4.49 -1.45
CA ASN A 38 5.84 -3.45 -0.43
C ASN A 38 5.27 -2.10 -0.89
N ARG A 39 5.57 -1.69 -2.14
CA ARG A 39 5.11 -0.43 -2.72
C ARG A 39 3.60 -0.40 -2.94
N SER A 40 3.00 -1.49 -3.39
CA SER A 40 1.54 -1.63 -3.49
C SER A 40 0.86 -1.44 -2.13
N TYR A 41 1.40 -2.02 -1.05
CA TYR A 41 0.86 -1.82 0.30
C TYR A 41 1.02 -0.37 0.77
N LEU A 42 2.21 0.22 0.59
CA LEU A 42 2.49 1.58 1.02
C LEU A 42 1.60 2.62 0.32
N ALA A 43 1.34 2.44 -0.99
CA ALA A 43 0.43 3.32 -1.73
C ALA A 43 -0.94 3.41 -1.04
N VAL A 44 -1.52 2.24 -0.74
CA VAL A 44 -2.86 2.14 -0.17
C VAL A 44 -2.91 2.66 1.26
N VAL A 45 -2.00 2.22 2.14
CA VAL A 45 -2.08 2.59 3.57
C VAL A 45 -1.84 4.07 3.80
N TRP A 46 -0.96 4.70 3.02
CA TRP A 46 -0.74 6.14 3.11
C TRP A 46 -1.88 6.95 2.50
N LYS A 47 -2.46 6.51 1.36
CA LYS A 47 -3.66 7.16 0.82
C LYS A 47 -4.82 7.07 1.81
N ALA A 48 -5.04 5.89 2.40
CA ALA A 48 -6.05 5.69 3.43
C ALA A 48 -5.83 6.64 4.62
N ALA A 49 -4.59 6.75 5.10
CA ALA A 49 -4.24 7.67 6.18
C ALA A 49 -4.57 9.13 5.83
N LEU A 50 -4.21 9.60 4.63
CA LEU A 50 -4.52 10.97 4.19
C LEU A 50 -6.03 11.25 4.11
N LEU A 51 -6.83 10.28 3.66
CA LEU A 51 -8.29 10.41 3.58
C LEU A 51 -8.94 10.34 4.97
N LEU A 52 -8.38 9.56 5.89
CA LEU A 52 -8.88 9.41 7.25
C LEU A 52 -8.46 10.54 8.19
N GLU A 53 -7.33 11.20 7.95
CA GLU A 53 -6.79 12.28 8.79
C GLU A 53 -7.82 13.36 9.15
N PRO A 54 -8.59 13.95 8.21
CA PRO A 54 -9.62 14.93 8.55
C PRO A 54 -10.83 14.34 9.28
N LEU A 55 -10.95 13.01 9.34
CA LEU A 55 -12.14 12.28 9.80
C LEU A 55 -11.98 11.64 11.19
N VAL A 56 -10.76 11.30 11.61
CA VAL A 56 -10.54 10.53 12.84
C VAL A 56 -10.55 11.36 14.12
N GLY A 57 -10.53 12.70 14.01
CA GLY A 57 -10.61 13.63 15.16
C GLY A 57 -9.42 13.57 16.12
N VAL A 58 -8.46 12.68 15.87
CA VAL A 58 -7.22 12.48 16.63
C VAL A 58 -6.05 12.35 15.65
N PRO A 59 -4.83 12.78 16.03
CA PRO A 59 -3.66 12.62 15.17
C PRO A 59 -3.38 11.14 14.86
N ILE A 60 -3.01 10.84 13.61
CA ILE A 60 -2.57 9.51 13.22
C ILE A 60 -1.21 9.22 13.87
N PRO A 61 -1.01 8.07 14.56
CA PRO A 61 0.26 7.73 15.19
C PRO A 61 1.41 7.66 14.18
N GLN A 62 2.58 8.17 14.56
CA GLN A 62 3.83 8.05 13.77
C GLN A 62 4.71 6.87 14.20
N SER A 63 4.18 5.97 15.04
CA SER A 63 4.88 4.81 15.59
C SER A 63 4.56 3.54 14.78
N ALA A 64 5.04 2.38 15.26
CA ALA A 64 4.67 1.07 14.72
C ALA A 64 3.14 0.82 14.73
N GLU A 65 2.38 1.59 15.50
CA GLU A 65 0.92 1.49 15.57
C GLU A 65 0.21 2.11 14.35
N PHE A 66 0.91 2.91 13.53
CA PHE A 66 0.38 3.56 12.33
C PHE A 66 -0.48 2.62 11.47
N TYR A 67 0.07 1.46 11.12
CA TYR A 67 -0.60 0.51 10.22
C TYR A 67 -1.90 -0.06 10.81
N ARG A 68 -1.87 -0.41 12.10
CA ARG A 68 -3.04 -0.93 12.81
C ARG A 68 -4.10 0.16 12.98
N PHE A 69 -3.68 1.38 13.32
CA PHE A 69 -4.57 2.52 13.45
C PHE A 69 -5.36 2.76 12.16
N VAL A 70 -4.70 2.77 11.00
CA VAL A 70 -5.36 2.99 9.70
C VAL A 70 -6.38 1.88 9.41
N GLU A 71 -6.03 0.62 9.63
CA GLU A 71 -6.96 -0.51 9.46
C GLU A 71 -8.18 -0.41 10.40
N ASP A 72 -7.97 -0.07 11.66
CA ASP A 72 -9.05 0.08 12.65
C ASP A 72 -9.94 1.28 12.33
N ALA A 73 -9.36 2.37 11.83
CA ALA A 73 -10.10 3.56 11.40
C ALA A 73 -10.98 3.28 10.17
N LEU A 74 -10.49 2.50 9.19
CA LEU A 74 -11.31 2.00 8.08
C LEU A 74 -12.51 1.18 8.59
N ALA A 75 -12.27 0.25 9.52
CA ALA A 75 -13.32 -0.59 10.08
C ALA A 75 -14.41 0.23 10.80
N LYS A 76 -14.02 1.25 11.57
CA LYS A 76 -14.96 2.17 12.25
C LYS A 76 -15.82 2.99 11.28
N ARG A 77 -15.41 3.11 10.02
CA ARG A 77 -16.14 3.80 8.94
C ARG A 77 -16.98 2.85 8.09
N ASN A 78 -17.19 1.60 8.53
CA ASN A 78 -17.86 0.54 7.77
C ASN A 78 -17.18 0.19 6.43
N ALA A 79 -15.94 0.61 6.22
CA ALA A 79 -15.12 0.30 5.04
C ALA A 79 -14.49 -1.11 5.14
N LEU A 80 -15.33 -2.12 5.40
CA LEU A 80 -14.87 -3.48 5.73
C LEU A 80 -14.18 -4.17 4.55
N ASN A 81 -14.61 -3.90 3.31
CA ASN A 81 -14.00 -4.46 2.11
C ASN A 81 -12.59 -3.89 1.91
N SER A 82 -12.47 -2.56 2.01
CA SER A 82 -11.16 -1.88 2.00
C SER A 82 -10.23 -2.41 3.07
N LYS A 83 -10.72 -2.53 4.31
CA LYS A 83 -9.94 -3.06 5.44
C LYS A 83 -9.47 -4.51 5.20
N ASN A 84 -10.34 -5.38 4.70
CA ASN A 84 -10.00 -6.79 4.47
C ASN A 84 -8.94 -6.95 3.37
N LYS A 85 -9.09 -6.23 2.26
CA LYS A 85 -8.11 -6.24 1.16
C LYS A 85 -6.79 -5.56 1.58
N LEU A 86 -6.82 -4.46 2.33
CA LEU A 86 -5.63 -3.83 2.91
C LEU A 86 -4.89 -4.80 3.85
N GLY A 87 -5.63 -5.53 4.69
CA GLY A 87 -5.07 -6.57 5.55
C GLY A 87 -4.42 -7.71 4.76
N ALA A 88 -4.96 -8.07 3.59
CA ALA A 88 -4.33 -9.03 2.69
C ALA A 88 -3.01 -8.51 2.12
N LEU A 89 -2.97 -7.25 1.65
CA LEU A 89 -1.75 -6.59 1.21
C LEU A 89 -0.69 -6.54 2.31
N ARG A 90 -1.08 -6.22 3.55
CA ARG A 90 -0.18 -6.22 4.71
C ARG A 90 0.43 -7.59 4.96
N ARG A 91 -0.36 -8.65 4.90
CA ARG A 91 0.15 -10.03 5.06
C ARG A 91 1.19 -10.35 3.97
N TRP A 92 0.90 -10.04 2.71
CA TRP A 92 1.87 -10.28 1.63
C TRP A 92 3.12 -9.43 1.77
N ARG A 93 3.00 -8.17 2.22
CA ARG A 93 4.14 -7.30 2.51
C ARG A 93 5.00 -7.85 3.64
N ASN A 94 4.40 -8.36 4.71
CA ASN A 94 5.14 -9.01 5.79
C ASN A 94 5.86 -10.27 5.31
N ASP A 95 5.19 -11.11 4.50
CA ASP A 95 5.83 -12.28 3.90
C ASP A 95 7.01 -11.86 3.00
N ALA A 96 6.83 -10.83 2.18
CA ALA A 96 7.87 -10.30 1.30
C ALA A 96 9.04 -9.65 2.06
N ASP A 97 8.80 -8.95 3.16
CA ASP A 97 9.86 -8.26 3.90
C ASP A 97 10.62 -9.20 4.86
N TYR A 98 9.95 -10.22 5.42
CA TYR A 98 10.50 -11.00 6.55
C TYR A 98 10.67 -12.50 6.31
N LYS A 99 9.98 -13.11 5.32
CA LYS A 99 10.15 -14.54 5.01
C LYS A 99 11.13 -14.72 3.85
N LEU A 100 12.40 -14.89 4.19
CA LEU A 100 13.50 -15.04 3.24
C LEU A 100 13.59 -16.44 2.63
N ASP A 101 12.97 -17.44 3.28
CA ASP A 101 12.86 -18.82 2.83
C ASP A 101 11.76 -19.02 1.76
N VAL A 102 10.83 -18.08 1.64
CA VAL A 102 9.72 -18.14 0.68
C VAL A 102 10.04 -17.32 -0.55
N ARG A 103 10.12 -17.95 -1.73
CA ARG A 103 10.32 -17.24 -3.00
C ARG A 103 9.05 -16.52 -3.46
N VAL A 104 9.12 -15.20 -3.64
CA VAL A 104 8.03 -14.42 -4.24
C VAL A 104 8.02 -14.58 -5.76
N ARG A 105 6.83 -14.80 -6.34
CA ARG A 105 6.63 -14.99 -7.79
C ARG A 105 5.98 -13.77 -8.42
N LYS A 106 6.22 -13.55 -9.72
CA LYS A 106 5.63 -12.47 -10.52
C LYS A 106 4.13 -12.32 -10.32
N GLY A 107 3.38 -13.42 -10.43
CA GLY A 107 1.93 -13.40 -10.26
C GLY A 107 1.45 -12.89 -8.91
N ARG A 108 2.24 -13.07 -7.82
CA ARG A 108 1.91 -12.48 -6.51
C ARG A 108 2.10 -10.96 -6.52
N ALA A 109 3.16 -10.48 -7.18
CA ALA A 109 3.43 -9.05 -7.33
C ALA A 109 2.36 -8.37 -8.21
N GLU A 110 2.01 -8.97 -9.35
CA GLU A 110 0.90 -8.50 -10.21
C GLU A 110 -0.43 -8.46 -9.44
N TYR A 111 -0.72 -9.50 -8.65
CA TYR A 111 -1.93 -9.54 -7.84
C TYR A 111 -1.94 -8.49 -6.72
N ALA A 112 -0.77 -8.15 -6.15
CA ALA A 112 -0.65 -7.07 -5.18
C ALA A 112 -0.93 -5.69 -5.82
N ILE A 113 -0.44 -5.44 -7.04
CA ILE A 113 -0.78 -4.22 -7.80
C ILE A 113 -2.29 -4.14 -8.04
N SER A 114 -2.89 -5.21 -8.59
CA SER A 114 -4.33 -5.24 -8.86
C SER A 114 -5.15 -5.04 -7.58
N THR A 115 -4.76 -5.69 -6.48
CA THR A 115 -5.44 -5.51 -5.18
C THR A 115 -5.28 -4.09 -4.68
N ALA A 116 -4.11 -3.46 -4.84
CA ALA A 116 -3.92 -2.07 -4.43
C ALA A 116 -4.82 -1.11 -5.21
N LYS A 117 -4.96 -1.29 -6.52
CA LYS A 117 -5.91 -0.52 -7.35
C LYS A 117 -7.34 -0.65 -6.85
N ASP A 118 -7.80 -1.89 -6.67
CA ASP A 118 -9.15 -2.15 -6.15
C ASP A 118 -9.40 -1.43 -4.83
N VAL A 119 -8.43 -1.48 -3.90
CA VAL A 119 -8.59 -0.88 -2.59
C VAL A 119 -8.60 0.64 -2.66
N LEU A 120 -7.77 1.26 -3.50
CA LEU A 120 -7.80 2.71 -3.69
C LEU A 120 -9.19 3.16 -4.17
N THR A 121 -9.76 2.49 -5.17
CA THR A 121 -11.12 2.77 -5.66
C THR A 121 -12.16 2.58 -4.57
N LEU A 122 -12.08 1.50 -3.79
CA LEU A 122 -13.02 1.24 -2.70
C LEU A 122 -12.92 2.30 -1.58
N ILE A 123 -11.71 2.63 -1.14
CA ILE A 123 -11.47 3.62 -0.08
C ILE A 123 -12.02 4.98 -0.49
N GLU A 124 -11.82 5.40 -1.74
CA GLU A 124 -12.39 6.64 -2.26
C GLU A 124 -13.93 6.59 -2.30
N SER A 125 -14.55 5.43 -2.51
CA SER A 125 -16.03 5.30 -2.48
C SER A 125 -16.64 5.12 -1.09
N GLU A 126 -15.88 4.59 -0.13
CA GLU A 126 -16.36 4.22 1.21
C GLU A 126 -16.08 5.32 2.25
N ILE A 127 -15.14 6.22 1.98
CA ILE A 127 -14.68 7.27 2.93
C ILE A 127 -15.07 8.68 2.48
N VAL A 128 -15.09 8.94 1.17
CA VAL A 128 -15.56 10.21 0.59
C VAL A 128 -17.08 10.17 0.46
#